data_AF-A0A355PJT3-F1
#
_entry.id   AF-A0A355PJT3-F1
#
_cell.length_a   1.000
_cell.length_b   1.000
_cell.length_c   1.000
_cell.angle_alpha   90.00
_cell.angle_beta   90.00
_cell.angle_gamma   90.00
#
_symmetry.space_group_name_H-M   'P 1'
#
loop_
_entity.id
_entity.type
_entity.pdbx_description
1 polymer ?
#
loop_
_entity_poly.entity_id
_entity_poly.type
_entity_poly.pdbx_seq_one_letter_code
_entity_poly.pdbx_strand_id
1 'polypeptide(L)'
;SSWTIFYWAWVIAWSPFVGTFVARVSRGRTIKEYVFGVLFVPPLLACLWIGVFGGAALNLELNGTDVGLAAATEANITVALFEMFDLMPFSGVLSVLAMLLIFIFLVTSADSASYIVAQMTDNGSINPPLYKRVVWGVLIAAICLTLIVAGGLSGLQSAAVLSALPFTFILYMMVIVLVRELRADRKAMLTQLYRRHGETPVGADAFEAEQLGEEERLRRAPSVVNRRINS
;
A
#
# COMPACT_ATOMS: atom_id res chain seq x y z
N SER A 1 17.41 2.29 16.18
CA SER A 1 16.87 3.16 15.11
C SER A 1 16.80 2.49 13.73
N SER A 2 17.66 1.50 13.42
CA SER A 2 17.69 0.83 12.10
C SER A 2 16.31 0.25 11.67
N TRP A 3 15.65 -0.49 12.56
CA TRP A 3 14.38 -1.17 12.27
C TRP A 3 13.24 -0.23 11.87
N THR A 4 13.00 0.84 12.62
CA THR A 4 11.87 1.75 12.36
C THR A 4 11.98 2.43 11.00
N ILE A 5 13.16 2.96 10.67
CA ILE A 5 13.40 3.63 9.39
C ILE A 5 13.26 2.63 8.24
N PHE A 6 13.79 1.43 8.40
CA PHE A 6 13.67 0.36 7.42
C PHE A 6 12.21 -0.02 7.16
N TYR A 7 11.40 -0.24 8.20
CA TYR A 7 9.99 -0.60 8.01
C TYR A 7 9.18 0.53 7.38
N TRP A 8 9.43 1.80 7.72
CA TRP A 8 8.82 2.93 7.03
C TRP A 8 9.20 2.97 5.55
N ALA A 9 10.49 2.84 5.25
CA ALA A 9 10.97 2.81 3.88
C ALA A 9 10.37 1.64 3.07
N TRP A 10 10.31 0.45 3.68
CA TRP A 10 9.68 -0.72 3.07
C TRP A 10 8.23 -0.41 2.69
N VAL A 11 7.41 0.05 3.64
CA VAL A 11 5.99 0.29 3.42
C VAL A 11 5.78 1.34 2.34
N ILE A 12 6.60 2.39 2.32
CA ILE A 12 6.58 3.44 1.29
C ILE A 12 6.90 2.84 -0.09
N ALA A 13 7.98 2.07 -0.22
CA ALA A 13 8.37 1.42 -1.47
C ALA A 13 7.30 0.44 -2.00
N TRP A 14 6.55 -0.21 -1.10
CA TRP A 14 5.49 -1.17 -1.44
C TRP A 14 4.12 -0.54 -1.67
N SER A 15 3.94 0.72 -1.28
CA SER A 15 2.66 1.42 -1.39
C SER A 15 2.01 1.42 -2.79
N PRO A 16 2.73 1.51 -3.93
CA PRO A 16 2.11 1.50 -5.25
C PRO A 16 1.52 0.14 -5.60
N PHE A 17 2.24 -0.90 -5.20
CA PHE A 17 1.86 -2.29 -5.38
C PHE A 17 0.60 -2.61 -4.57
N VAL A 18 0.64 -2.35 -3.26
CA VAL A 18 -0.48 -2.59 -2.34
C VAL A 18 -1.67 -1.71 -2.70
N GLY A 19 -1.45 -0.42 -2.97
CA GLY A 19 -2.52 0.53 -3.31
C GLY A 19 -3.32 0.10 -4.55
N THR A 20 -2.65 -0.36 -5.60
CA THR A 20 -3.32 -0.84 -6.82
C THR A 20 -4.15 -2.10 -6.56
N PHE A 21 -3.62 -3.04 -5.77
CA PHE A 21 -4.33 -4.26 -5.39
C PHE A 21 -5.59 -3.96 -4.57
N VAL A 22 -5.43 -3.17 -3.49
CA VAL A 22 -6.55 -2.83 -2.59
C VAL A 22 -7.60 -2.01 -3.35
N ALA A 23 -7.21 -1.10 -4.24
CA ALA A 23 -8.14 -0.34 -5.07
C ALA A 23 -9.02 -1.25 -5.95
N ARG A 24 -8.44 -2.30 -6.55
CA ARG A 24 -9.18 -3.25 -7.40
C ARG A 24 -10.20 -4.06 -6.62
N VAL A 25 -9.81 -4.58 -5.45
CA VAL A 25 -10.70 -5.40 -4.59
C VAL A 25 -11.79 -4.54 -3.92
N SER A 26 -11.58 -3.23 -3.85
CA SER A 26 -12.50 -2.29 -3.17
C SER A 26 -13.52 -1.62 -4.10
N ARG A 27 -13.67 -2.09 -5.35
CA ARG A 27 -14.63 -1.53 -6.31
C ARG A 27 -16.06 -1.59 -5.75
N GLY A 28 -16.73 -0.45 -5.66
CA GLY A 28 -18.12 -0.32 -5.20
C GLY A 28 -18.30 -0.15 -3.69
N ARG A 29 -17.21 -0.05 -2.91
CA ARG A 29 -17.28 0.26 -1.47
C ARG A 29 -17.26 1.77 -1.22
N THR A 30 -17.86 2.21 -0.11
CA THR A 30 -17.72 3.61 0.32
C THR A 30 -16.30 3.89 0.81
N ILE A 31 -15.86 5.16 0.75
CA ILE A 31 -14.53 5.57 1.26
C ILE A 31 -14.38 5.20 2.74
N LYS A 32 -15.45 5.32 3.53
CA LYS A 32 -15.42 4.96 4.96
C LYS A 32 -15.17 3.46 5.14
N GLU A 33 -15.96 2.59 4.50
CA GLU A 33 -15.78 1.14 4.57
C GLU A 33 -14.39 0.71 4.07
N TYR A 34 -13.90 1.36 3.02
CA TYR A 34 -12.54 1.17 2.52
C TYR A 34 -11.49 1.47 3.59
N VAL A 35 -11.54 2.68 4.19
CA VAL A 35 -10.57 3.10 5.20
C VAL A 35 -10.62 2.19 6.43
N PHE A 36 -11.82 1.87 6.94
CA PHE A 36 -11.98 0.96 8.07
C PHE A 36 -11.47 -0.45 7.75
N GLY A 37 -11.78 -0.98 6.57
CA GLY A 37 -11.30 -2.30 6.17
C GLY A 37 -9.78 -2.39 6.12
N VAL A 38 -9.13 -1.39 5.52
CA VAL A 38 -7.65 -1.35 5.38
C VAL A 38 -6.95 -1.05 6.71
N LEU A 39 -7.58 -0.26 7.59
CA LEU A 39 -6.99 0.11 8.88
C LEU A 39 -7.06 -1.02 9.92
N PHE A 40 -8.09 -1.85 9.89
CA PHE A 40 -8.31 -2.86 10.93
C PHE A 40 -7.95 -4.27 10.48
N VAL A 41 -8.32 -4.69 9.27
CA VAL A 41 -8.17 -6.10 8.86
C VAL A 41 -6.70 -6.54 8.79
N PRO A 42 -5.79 -5.83 8.09
CA PRO A 42 -4.39 -6.22 8.01
C PRO A 42 -3.65 -6.17 9.37
N PRO A 43 -3.79 -5.10 10.20
CA PRO A 43 -3.14 -5.08 11.50
C PRO A 43 -3.63 -6.17 12.44
N LEU A 44 -4.92 -6.52 12.44
CA LEU A 44 -5.41 -7.62 13.28
C LEU A 44 -4.80 -8.97 12.87
N LEU A 45 -4.67 -9.23 11.57
CA LEU A 45 -3.98 -10.43 11.09
C LEU A 45 -2.49 -10.42 11.46
N ALA A 46 -1.83 -9.26 11.36
CA ALA A 46 -0.43 -9.11 11.79
C ALA A 46 -0.26 -9.31 13.30
N CYS A 47 -1.18 -8.77 14.12
CA CYS A 47 -1.19 -8.97 15.56
C CYS A 47 -1.42 -10.45 15.92
N LEU A 48 -2.32 -11.14 15.22
CA LEU A 48 -2.53 -12.57 15.40
C LEU A 48 -1.25 -13.36 15.07
N TRP A 49 -0.61 -13.06 13.93
CA TRP A 49 0.63 -13.71 13.52
C TRP A 49 1.76 -13.49 14.54
N ILE A 50 2.04 -12.24 14.89
CA ILE A 50 3.09 -11.88 15.86
C ILE A 50 2.75 -12.45 17.25
N GLY A 51 1.48 -12.41 17.65
CA GLY A 51 1.03 -12.96 18.93
C GLY A 51 1.21 -14.47 19.03
N VAL A 52 0.92 -15.21 17.96
CA VAL A 52 1.10 -16.67 17.93
C VAL A 52 2.59 -17.04 17.83
N PHE A 53 3.30 -16.57 16.80
CA PHE A 53 4.70 -16.98 16.56
C PHE A 53 5.69 -16.30 17.50
N GLY A 54 5.55 -14.99 17.70
CA GLY A 54 6.39 -14.25 18.64
C GLY A 54 6.10 -14.63 20.10
N GLY A 55 4.84 -14.87 20.44
CA GLY A 55 4.46 -15.39 21.76
C GLY A 55 4.99 -16.80 22.01
N ALA A 56 4.93 -17.69 21.01
CA ALA A 56 5.52 -19.03 21.10
C ALA A 56 7.04 -18.98 21.27
N ALA A 57 7.75 -18.19 20.45
CA ALA A 57 9.19 -18.01 20.57
C ALA A 57 9.60 -17.47 21.96
N LEU A 58 8.88 -16.46 22.46
CA LEU A 58 9.12 -15.91 23.81
C LEU A 58 8.82 -16.92 24.91
N ASN A 59 7.76 -17.72 24.77
CA ASN A 59 7.41 -18.75 25.73
C ASN A 59 8.49 -19.84 25.80
N LEU A 60 9.03 -20.25 24.65
CA LEU A 60 10.12 -21.23 24.56
C LEU A 60 11.42 -20.69 25.15
N GLU A 61 11.77 -19.43 24.90
CA GLU A 61 12.98 -18.82 25.46
C GLU A 61 12.90 -18.59 26.97
N LEU A 62 11.73 -18.19 27.49
CA LEU A 62 11.55 -17.88 28.91
C LEU A 62 11.32 -19.11 29.79
N ASN A 63 10.66 -20.16 29.27
CA ASN A 63 10.35 -21.37 30.02
C ASN A 63 11.26 -22.55 29.69
N GLY A 64 11.93 -22.52 28.52
CA GLY A 64 12.96 -23.47 28.16
C GLY A 64 14.27 -23.12 28.86
N THR A 65 14.91 -24.10 29.49
CA THR A 65 16.23 -23.88 30.09
C THR A 65 17.26 -23.74 28.97
N ASP A 66 17.72 -22.51 28.73
CA ASP A 66 18.90 -22.16 27.93
C ASP A 66 18.88 -22.70 26.48
N VAL A 67 17.79 -22.44 25.76
CA VAL A 67 17.60 -22.90 24.38
C VAL A 67 18.36 -22.07 23.35
N GLY A 68 18.86 -20.90 23.74
CA GLY A 68 19.68 -20.03 22.90
C GLY A 68 18.96 -19.47 21.67
N LEU A 69 17.62 -19.47 21.63
CA LEU A 69 16.85 -19.04 20.47
C LEU A 69 17.05 -17.55 20.19
N ALA A 70 17.19 -16.72 21.23
CA ALA A 70 17.50 -15.31 21.07
C ALA A 70 18.88 -15.09 20.43
N ALA A 71 19.90 -15.83 20.90
CA ALA A 71 21.26 -15.74 20.36
C ALA A 71 21.35 -16.27 18.92
N ALA A 72 20.65 -17.37 18.60
CA ALA A 72 20.56 -17.90 17.24
C ALA A 72 19.85 -16.92 16.29
N THR A 73 18.78 -16.26 16.76
CA THR A 73 18.05 -15.25 15.99
C THR A 73 18.89 -14.01 15.73
N GLU A 74 19.68 -13.57 16.71
CA GLU A 74 20.61 -12.44 16.56
C GLU A 74 21.73 -12.77 15.55
N ALA A 75 22.28 -13.99 15.62
CA ALA A 75 23.30 -14.45 14.69
C ALA A 75 22.76 -14.57 13.26
N ASN A 76 21.56 -15.13 13.08
CA ASN A 76 20.96 -15.26 11.77
C ASN A 76 19.41 -15.27 11.80
N ILE A 77 18.83 -14.11 11.52
CA ILE A 77 17.37 -13.94 11.45
C ILE A 77 16.69 -14.82 10.39
N THR A 78 17.42 -15.29 9.37
CA THR A 78 16.83 -16.09 8.27
C THR A 78 16.49 -17.52 8.67
N VAL A 79 17.16 -18.07 9.70
CA VAL A 79 16.92 -19.42 10.24
C VAL A 79 16.07 -19.43 11.51
N ALA A 80 15.82 -18.27 12.12
CA ALA A 80 15.11 -18.13 13.40
C ALA A 80 13.77 -18.88 13.46
N LEU A 81 13.00 -18.90 12.36
CA LEU A 81 11.72 -19.63 12.31
C LEU A 81 11.92 -21.14 12.37
N PHE A 82 12.96 -21.66 11.72
CA PHE A 82 13.27 -23.09 11.68
C PHE A 82 13.87 -23.57 13.00
N GLU A 83 14.75 -22.77 13.61
CA GLU A 83 15.26 -23.01 14.97
C GLU A 83 14.11 -23.11 15.97
N MET A 84 13.10 -22.24 15.88
CA MET A 84 11.90 -22.33 16.71
C MET A 84 11.09 -23.62 16.44
N PHE A 85 11.03 -24.10 15.20
CA PHE A 85 10.34 -25.34 14.87
C PHE A 85 11.07 -26.58 15.37
N ASP A 86 12.40 -26.56 15.44
CA ASP A 86 13.20 -27.65 15.98
C ASP A 86 12.95 -27.90 17.48
N LEU A 87 12.46 -26.87 18.19
CA LEU A 87 12.04 -26.95 19.59
C LEU A 87 10.61 -27.44 19.77
N MET A 88 9.85 -27.60 18.69
CA MET A 88 8.45 -28.04 18.73
C MET A 88 8.29 -29.50 18.27
N PRO A 89 7.27 -30.21 18.79
CA PRO A 89 6.95 -31.53 18.27
C PRO A 89 6.59 -31.44 16.77
N PHE A 90 7.02 -32.43 15.98
CA PHE A 90 6.84 -32.48 14.51
C PHE A 90 7.66 -31.45 13.72
N SER A 91 8.84 -31.03 14.21
CA SER A 91 9.76 -30.09 13.55
C SER A 91 9.94 -30.33 12.05
N GLY A 92 10.25 -31.57 11.63
CA GLY A 92 10.47 -31.90 10.23
C GLY A 92 9.26 -31.62 9.33
N VAL A 93 8.04 -31.87 9.81
CA VAL A 93 6.81 -31.58 9.05
C VAL A 93 6.57 -30.08 8.98
N LEU A 94 6.74 -29.37 10.10
CA LEU A 94 6.59 -27.91 10.17
C LEU A 94 7.57 -27.19 9.26
N SER A 95 8.84 -27.60 9.26
CA SER A 95 9.89 -27.02 8.42
C SER A 95 9.64 -27.24 6.93
N VAL A 96 9.19 -28.44 6.52
CA VAL A 96 8.83 -28.71 5.12
C VAL A 96 7.62 -27.87 4.69
N LEU A 97 6.59 -27.78 5.54
CA LEU A 97 5.41 -26.96 5.25
C LEU A 97 5.75 -25.47 5.15
N ALA A 98 6.58 -24.96 6.06
CA ALA A 98 7.01 -23.58 6.04
C ALA A 98 7.86 -23.26 4.81
N MET A 99 8.77 -24.15 4.42
CA MET A 99 9.56 -24.00 3.20
C MET A 99 8.67 -23.94 1.95
N LEU A 100 7.67 -24.82 1.87
CA LEU A 100 6.69 -24.82 0.79
C LEU A 100 5.86 -23.52 0.78
N LEU A 101 5.40 -23.05 1.95
CA LEU A 101 4.68 -21.79 2.07
C LEU A 101 5.54 -20.60 1.64
N ILE A 102 6.78 -20.50 2.10
CA ILE A 102 7.72 -19.45 1.70
C ILE A 102 7.92 -19.46 0.19
N PHE A 103 8.08 -20.65 -0.41
CA PHE A 103 8.21 -20.78 -1.86
C PHE A 103 6.96 -20.30 -2.61
N ILE A 104 5.75 -20.69 -2.18
CA ILE A 104 4.49 -20.23 -2.78
C ILE A 104 4.35 -18.71 -2.63
N PHE A 105 4.66 -18.16 -1.45
CA PHE A 105 4.61 -16.72 -1.21
C PHE A 105 5.61 -15.97 -2.09
N LEU A 106 6.81 -16.50 -2.28
CA LEU A 106 7.83 -15.92 -3.15
C LEU A 106 7.34 -15.91 -4.60
N VAL A 107 6.85 -17.04 -5.12
CA VAL A 107 6.34 -17.14 -6.51
C VAL A 107 5.14 -16.21 -6.73
N THR A 108 4.19 -16.20 -5.80
CA THR A 108 2.98 -15.37 -5.90
C THR A 108 3.31 -13.87 -5.82
N SER A 109 4.24 -13.49 -4.95
CA SER A 109 4.70 -12.11 -4.80
C SER A 109 5.48 -11.65 -6.03
N ALA A 110 6.36 -12.51 -6.57
CA ALA A 110 7.11 -12.22 -7.78
C ALA A 110 6.20 -12.04 -9.01
N ASP A 111 5.21 -12.92 -9.17
CA ASP A 111 4.23 -12.79 -10.26
C ASP A 111 3.47 -11.46 -10.16
N SER A 112 2.94 -11.16 -8.98
CA SER A 112 2.19 -9.92 -8.74
C SER A 112 3.05 -8.67 -8.96
N ALA A 113 4.29 -8.66 -8.48
CA ALA A 113 5.21 -7.54 -8.64
C ALA A 113 5.53 -7.29 -10.12
N SER A 114 5.86 -8.36 -10.86
CA SER A 114 6.14 -8.27 -12.31
C SER A 114 4.94 -7.76 -13.10
N TYR A 115 3.72 -8.16 -12.70
CA TYR A 115 2.48 -7.72 -13.32
C TYR A 115 2.23 -6.22 -13.10
N ILE A 116 2.42 -5.70 -11.88
CA ILE A 116 2.19 -4.27 -11.59
C ILE A 116 3.21 -3.38 -12.32
N VAL A 117 4.49 -3.75 -12.34
CA VAL A 117 5.51 -2.97 -13.07
C VAL A 117 5.26 -3.02 -14.58
N ALA A 118 4.84 -4.17 -15.11
CA ALA A 118 4.42 -4.27 -16.50
C ALA A 118 3.19 -3.41 -16.82
N GLN A 119 2.21 -3.34 -15.90
CA GLN A 119 1.03 -2.47 -16.02
C GLN A 119 1.43 -0.98 -16.08
N MET A 120 2.33 -0.55 -15.20
CA MET A 120 2.82 0.83 -15.15
C MET A 120 3.61 1.24 -16.40
N THR A 121 4.30 0.28 -17.03
CA THR A 121 5.05 0.48 -18.29
C THR A 121 4.23 0.22 -19.55
N ASP A 122 2.91 0.02 -19.40
CA ASP A 122 1.96 -0.20 -20.48
C ASP A 122 0.75 0.74 -20.38
N ASN A 123 1.01 2.03 -20.05
CA ASN A 123 -0.02 3.06 -19.89
C ASN A 123 -1.17 2.66 -18.94
N GLY A 124 -0.91 1.80 -17.96
CA GLY A 124 -1.92 1.32 -17.02
C GLY A 124 -2.84 0.22 -17.58
N SER A 125 -2.44 -0.46 -18.66
CA SER A 125 -3.19 -1.58 -19.26
C SER A 125 -3.58 -2.63 -18.22
N ILE A 126 -4.86 -3.00 -18.18
CA ILE A 126 -5.39 -4.01 -17.25
C ILE A 126 -4.79 -5.40 -17.56
N ASN A 127 -4.36 -5.65 -18.80
CA ASN A 127 -3.72 -6.90 -19.22
C ASN A 127 -2.41 -6.59 -19.94
N PRO A 128 -1.31 -6.33 -19.21
CA PRO A 128 -0.03 -6.08 -19.83
C PRO A 128 0.46 -7.33 -20.59
N PRO A 129 1.11 -7.17 -21.76
CA PRO A 129 1.56 -8.28 -22.57
C PRO A 129 2.62 -9.12 -21.85
N LEU A 130 2.61 -10.43 -22.11
CA LEU A 130 3.42 -11.41 -21.37
C LEU A 130 4.93 -11.12 -21.46
N TYR A 131 5.42 -10.60 -22.58
CA TYR A 131 6.84 -10.25 -22.73
C TYR A 131 7.27 -9.14 -21.75
N LYS A 132 6.42 -8.13 -21.47
CA LYS A 132 6.73 -7.07 -20.49
C LYS A 132 6.80 -7.64 -19.08
N ARG A 133 5.89 -8.55 -18.72
CA ARG A 133 5.89 -9.23 -17.42
C ARG A 133 7.15 -10.06 -17.22
N VAL A 134 7.54 -10.85 -18.22
CA VAL A 134 8.76 -11.68 -18.15
C VAL A 134 10.01 -10.82 -18.07
N VAL A 135 10.13 -9.77 -18.89
CA VAL A 135 11.29 -8.85 -18.85
C VAL A 135 11.43 -8.22 -17.48
N TRP A 136 10.36 -7.68 -16.90
CA TRP A 136 10.40 -7.09 -15.57
C TRP A 136 10.66 -8.12 -14.47
N GLY A 137 10.09 -9.33 -14.58
CA GLY A 137 10.37 -10.42 -13.65
C GLY A 137 11.86 -10.80 -13.63
N VAL A 138 12.48 -10.93 -14.80
CA VAL A 138 13.92 -11.22 -14.93
C VAL A 138 14.77 -10.07 -14.39
N LEU A 139 14.41 -8.81 -14.67
CA LEU A 139 15.13 -7.65 -14.15
C LEU A 139 15.05 -7.57 -12.62
N ILE A 140 13.88 -7.80 -12.02
CA ILE A 140 13.71 -7.83 -10.56
C ILE A 140 14.55 -8.95 -9.95
N ALA A 141 14.54 -10.15 -10.53
CA ALA A 141 15.36 -11.27 -10.07
C ALA A 141 16.86 -10.96 -10.18
N ALA A 142 17.29 -10.32 -11.28
CA ALA A 142 18.68 -9.91 -11.47
C ALA A 142 19.12 -8.87 -10.44
N ILE A 143 18.30 -7.84 -10.17
CA ILE A 143 18.57 -6.82 -9.14
C ILE A 143 18.63 -7.46 -7.75
N CYS A 144 17.72 -8.39 -7.45
CA CYS A 144 17.73 -9.12 -6.18
C CYS A 144 19.03 -9.91 -6.02
N LEU A 145 19.43 -10.68 -7.04
CA LEU A 145 20.66 -11.46 -7.02
C LEU A 145 21.90 -10.59 -6.86
N THR A 146 22.00 -9.47 -7.57
CA THR A 146 23.16 -8.57 -7.46
C THR A 146 23.25 -7.91 -6.08
N LEU A 147 22.11 -7.51 -5.49
CA LEU A 147 22.09 -6.94 -4.14
C LEU A 147 22.47 -7.97 -3.06
N ILE A 148 21.99 -9.21 -3.19
CA ILE A 148 22.36 -10.30 -2.28
C ILE A 148 23.86 -10.57 -2.37
N VAL A 149 24.42 -10.67 -3.58
CA VAL A 149 25.86 -10.93 -3.78
C VAL A 149 26.72 -9.76 -3.29
N ALA A 150 26.29 -8.51 -3.50
CA ALA A 150 27.09 -7.33 -3.16
C ALA A 150 27.09 -6.99 -1.66
N GLY A 151 25.98 -7.19 -0.96
CA GLY A 151 25.84 -6.71 0.42
C GLY A 151 24.93 -7.54 1.31
N GLY A 152 24.44 -8.70 0.85
CA GLY A 152 23.53 -9.55 1.62
C GLY A 152 22.28 -8.80 2.10
N LEU A 153 21.81 -9.13 3.31
CA LEU A 153 20.61 -8.54 3.90
C LEU A 153 20.75 -7.01 4.11
N SER A 154 21.91 -6.54 4.57
CA SER A 154 22.14 -5.11 4.81
C SER A 154 22.18 -4.31 3.51
N GLY A 155 22.71 -4.90 2.44
CA GLY A 155 22.64 -4.36 1.07
C GLY A 155 21.21 -4.16 0.60
N LEU A 156 20.35 -5.18 0.77
CA LEU A 156 18.92 -5.06 0.45
C LEU A 156 18.21 -3.99 1.28
N GLN A 157 18.47 -3.94 2.59
CA GLN A 157 17.87 -2.93 3.48
C GLN A 157 18.24 -1.51 3.06
N SER A 158 19.52 -1.29 2.71
CA SER A 158 20.02 0.01 2.27
C SER A 158 19.41 0.45 0.93
N ALA A 159 19.33 -0.48 -0.04
CA ALA A 159 18.70 -0.22 -1.34
C ALA A 159 17.21 0.14 -1.20
N ALA A 160 16.49 -0.56 -0.31
CA ALA A 160 15.09 -0.26 -0.02
C ALA A 160 14.93 1.17 0.55
N VAL A 161 15.75 1.56 1.53
CA VAL A 161 15.74 2.91 2.11
C VAL A 161 16.04 3.98 1.07
N LEU A 162 17.05 3.76 0.22
CA LEU A 162 17.41 4.69 -0.84
C LEU A 162 16.27 4.88 -1.86
N SER A 163 15.58 3.80 -2.22
CA SER A 163 14.45 3.83 -3.16
C SER A 163 13.19 4.50 -2.58
N ALA A 164 12.97 4.39 -1.27
CA ALA A 164 11.78 4.93 -0.60
C ALA A 164 11.82 6.44 -0.44
N LEU A 165 13.02 7.02 -0.32
CA LEU A 165 13.20 8.46 -0.12
C LEU A 165 12.60 9.32 -1.26
N PRO A 166 12.92 9.11 -2.55
CA PRO A 166 12.26 9.84 -3.63
C PRO A 166 10.77 9.52 -3.72
N PHE A 167 10.39 8.28 -3.42
CA PHE A 167 8.99 7.84 -3.47
C PHE A 167 8.11 8.52 -2.40
N THR A 168 8.70 8.91 -1.27
CA THR A 168 8.02 9.68 -0.22
C THR A 168 7.45 11.00 -0.75
N PHE A 169 8.21 11.72 -1.59
CA PHE A 169 7.73 12.96 -2.20
C PHE A 169 6.55 12.73 -3.14
N ILE A 170 6.60 11.63 -3.90
CA ILE A 170 5.49 11.21 -4.78
C ILE A 170 4.24 10.94 -3.95
N LEU A 171 4.35 10.24 -2.82
CA LEU A 171 3.21 9.99 -1.93
C LEU A 171 2.58 11.29 -1.40
N TYR A 172 3.38 12.28 -0.99
CA TYR A 172 2.85 13.57 -0.57
C TYR A 172 2.11 14.28 -1.71
N MET A 173 2.64 14.24 -2.93
CA MET A 173 1.94 14.77 -4.10
C MET A 173 0.62 14.03 -4.36
N MET A 174 0.60 12.70 -4.24
CA MET A 174 -0.63 11.91 -4.39
C MET A 174 -1.68 12.27 -3.34
N VAL A 175 -1.29 12.54 -2.09
CA VAL A 175 -2.21 13.00 -1.04
C VAL A 175 -2.83 14.34 -1.41
N ILE A 176 -2.03 15.29 -1.90
CA ILE A 176 -2.53 16.61 -2.32
C ILE A 176 -3.52 16.47 -3.47
N VAL A 177 -3.19 15.66 -4.49
CA VAL A 177 -4.07 15.39 -5.63
C VAL A 177 -5.36 14.72 -5.17
N LEU A 178 -5.28 13.71 -4.31
CA LEU A 178 -6.45 13.00 -3.76
C LEU A 178 -7.40 13.96 -3.02
N VAL A 179 -6.86 14.82 -2.14
CA VAL A 179 -7.68 15.79 -1.41
C VAL A 179 -8.32 16.80 -2.36
N ARG A 180 -7.60 17.24 -3.39
CA ARG A 180 -8.12 18.15 -4.41
C ARG A 180 -9.24 17.51 -5.23
N GLU A 181 -9.05 16.27 -5.69
CA GLU A 181 -10.05 15.52 -6.46
C GLU A 181 -11.30 15.23 -5.61
N LEU A 182 -11.14 14.83 -4.35
CA LEU A 182 -12.27 14.60 -3.44
C LEU A 182 -13.08 15.87 -3.17
N ARG A 183 -12.42 17.03 -3.06
CA ARG A 183 -13.11 18.32 -2.92
C ARG A 183 -13.85 18.70 -4.20
N ALA A 184 -13.25 18.46 -5.36
CA ALA A 184 -13.87 18.73 -6.66
C ALA A 184 -15.10 17.83 -6.88
N ASP A 185 -14.99 16.54 -6.56
CA ASP A 185 -16.08 15.57 -6.66
C ASP A 185 -17.23 15.90 -5.71
N ARG A 186 -16.92 16.26 -4.45
CA ARG A 186 -17.91 16.75 -3.48
C ARG A 186 -18.64 17.99 -4.01
N LYS A 187 -17.91 18.96 -4.54
CA LYS A 187 -18.51 20.17 -5.13
C LYS A 187 -19.43 19.81 -6.30
N ALA A 188 -18.97 18.97 -7.23
CA ALA A 188 -19.76 18.54 -8.38
C ALA A 188 -21.05 17.81 -7.96
N MET A 189 -20.95 16.91 -6.97
CA MET A 189 -22.10 16.20 -6.39
C MET A 189 -23.12 17.16 -5.78
N LEU A 190 -22.67 18.13 -4.98
CA LEU A 190 -23.54 19.13 -4.36
C LEU A 190 -24.23 20.02 -5.41
N THR A 191 -23.49 20.47 -6.43
CA THR A 191 -24.06 21.26 -7.54
C THR A 191 -25.11 20.47 -8.32
N GLN A 192 -24.88 19.17 -8.56
CA GLN A 192 -25.86 18.31 -9.23
C GLN A 192 -27.14 18.13 -8.39
N LEU A 193 -27.00 17.89 -7.08
CA LEU A 193 -28.14 17.75 -6.18
C LEU A 193 -28.97 19.03 -6.09
N TYR A 194 -28.30 20.19 -5.98
CA TYR A 194 -28.94 21.50 -5.97
C TYR A 194 -29.73 21.75 -7.26
N ARG A 195 -29.14 21.46 -8.43
CA ARG A 195 -29.83 21.61 -9.73
C ARG A 195 -31.04 20.70 -9.87
N ARG A 196 -31.00 19.50 -9.30
CA ARG A 196 -32.08 18.53 -9.42
C ARG A 196 -33.28 18.87 -8.54
N HIS A 197 -33.05 19.37 -7.34
CA HIS A 197 -34.12 19.61 -6.35
C HIS A 197 -34.47 21.10 -6.17
N GLY A 198 -33.65 22.02 -6.67
CA GLY A 198 -33.83 23.46 -6.51
C GLY A 198 -33.57 23.97 -5.09
N GLU A 199 -33.11 23.10 -4.19
CA GLU A 199 -32.89 23.36 -2.78
C GLU A 199 -31.48 22.94 -2.36
N THR A 200 -30.97 23.53 -1.27
CA THR A 200 -29.64 23.21 -0.73
C THR A 200 -29.57 21.74 -0.30
N PRO A 201 -28.63 20.94 -0.83
CA PRO A 201 -28.54 19.53 -0.51
C PRO A 201 -28.26 19.30 0.98
N VAL A 202 -28.95 18.31 1.56
CA VAL A 202 -28.73 17.89 2.95
C VAL A 202 -27.29 17.37 3.10
N GLY A 203 -26.47 18.05 3.91
CA GLY A 203 -25.04 17.74 4.10
C GLY A 203 -24.07 18.75 3.49
N ALA A 204 -24.54 19.77 2.76
CA ALA A 204 -23.73 20.95 2.44
C ALA A 204 -23.50 21.78 3.72
N ASP A 205 -22.28 22.24 3.94
CA ASP A 205 -22.02 23.21 5.01
C ASP A 205 -22.52 24.63 4.63
N ALA A 206 -22.56 25.54 5.60
CA ALA A 206 -23.10 26.89 5.38
C ALA A 206 -22.37 27.65 4.26
N PHE A 207 -21.06 27.42 4.12
CA PHE A 207 -20.24 28.06 3.11
C PHE A 207 -20.47 27.46 1.71
N GLU A 208 -20.59 26.13 1.61
CA GLU A 208 -20.95 25.43 0.38
C GLU A 208 -22.36 25.83 -0.11
N ALA A 209 -23.31 26.00 0.82
CA ALA A 209 -24.65 26.46 0.50
C ALA A 209 -24.67 27.89 -0.07
N GLU A 210 -23.89 28.81 0.52
CA GLU A 210 -23.73 30.17 -0.02
C GLU A 210 -23.10 30.16 -1.42
N GLN A 211 -22.02 29.39 -1.60
CA GLN A 211 -21.35 29.27 -2.91
C GLN A 211 -22.27 28.75 -4.01
N LEU A 212 -23.10 27.73 -3.71
CA LEU A 212 -24.07 27.19 -4.68
C LEU A 212 -25.11 28.25 -5.08
N GLY A 213 -25.61 29.03 -4.12
CA GLY A 213 -26.54 30.11 -4.37
C GLY A 213 -25.92 31.24 -5.20
N GLU A 214 -24.68 31.60 -4.93
CA GLU A 214 -23.93 32.62 -5.68
C GLU A 214 -23.63 32.17 -7.11
N GLU A 215 -23.18 30.93 -7.30
CA GLU A 215 -22.94 30.35 -8.64
C GLU A 215 -24.22 30.30 -9.49
N GLU A 216 -25.36 29.93 -8.91
CA GLU A 216 -26.65 29.93 -9.61
C GLU A 216 -27.12 31.36 -9.92
N ARG A 217 -26.92 32.32 -9.01
CA ARG A 217 -27.20 33.75 -9.25
C ARG A 217 -26.36 34.29 -10.41
N LEU A 218 -25.05 34.03 -10.42
CA LEU A 218 -24.15 34.44 -11.49
C LEU A 218 -24.53 33.79 -12.83
N ARG A 219 -24.96 32.53 -12.82
CA ARG A 219 -25.41 31.83 -14.03
C ARG A 219 -26.74 32.38 -14.58
N ARG A 220 -27.66 32.79 -13.69
CA ARG A 220 -28.95 33.40 -14.09
C ARG A 220 -28.82 34.88 -14.44
N ALA A 221 -27.74 35.54 -14.04
CA ALA A 221 -27.47 36.90 -14.43
C ALA A 221 -27.30 36.98 -15.95
N PRO A 222 -28.05 37.85 -16.65
CA PRO A 222 -27.88 38.03 -18.09
C PRO A 222 -26.44 38.46 -18.36
N SER A 223 -25.79 37.86 -19.37
CA SER A 223 -24.45 38.28 -19.80
C SER A 223 -24.52 39.74 -20.22
N VAL A 224 -24.04 40.64 -19.37
CA VAL A 224 -23.93 42.07 -19.72
C VAL A 224 -22.76 42.18 -20.70
N VAL A 225 -23.03 41.94 -21.98
CA VAL A 225 -22.10 42.29 -23.06
C VAL A 225 -22.06 43.81 -23.10
N ASN A 226 -21.00 44.37 -22.53
CA ASN A 226 -20.82 45.80 -22.44
C ASN A 226 -20.54 46.34 -23.85
N ARG A 227 -21.58 46.83 -24.55
CA ARG A 227 -21.55 47.28 -25.95
C ARG A 227 -20.80 48.60 -26.17
N ARG A 228 -19.94 49.04 -25.24
CA ARG A 228 -19.24 50.34 -25.25
C ARG A 228 -17.72 50.25 -25.41
N ILE A 229 -17.21 49.18 -26.04
CA ILE A 229 -15.81 49.12 -26.48
C ILE A 229 -15.82 48.78 -27.97
N ASN A 230 -16.17 49.78 -28.79
CA ASN A 230 -15.93 49.89 -30.23
C ASN A 230 -16.57 51.21 -30.69
N SER A 231 -15.88 52.31 -30.40
CA SER A 231 -16.05 53.61 -31.04
C SER A 231 -14.70 54.29 -31.07
#